data_AF-S5YUY8-F1
#
_entry.id   AF-S5YUY8-F1
#
_cell.length_a   1.000
_cell.length_b   1.000
_cell.length_c   1.000
_cell.angle_alpha   90.00
_cell.angle_beta   90.00
_cell.angle_gamma   90.00
#
_symmetry.space_group_name_H-M   'P 1'
#
loop_
_entity.id
_entity.type
_entity.pdbx_description
1 polymer ?
#
loop_
_entity_poly.entity_id
_entity_poly.type
_entity_poly.pdbx_seq_one_letter_code
_entity_poly.pdbx_strand_id
1 'polypeptide(L)'
;MPSPVDDWINPAVQGALVAAFVAMGGWIYNGRQNRRMASQLRAERVNDLQRAILAEIRAHVVSLEHQQLSLKESHALIERVRAGGYIPSIPSEANDRIFRAVIAEIHVLPALVIDPVVIYYRLLAVMEALAADVQNAARKDALRAADMLTDYLLLSEEALEAGRYAMVILSAQLNGGVAAIEALLDEASEAEAARITASLPGELVELRERLNKRSSDRSDL
;
A
#
# COMPACT_ATOMS: atom_id res chain seq x y z
N MET A 1 42.46 -28.97 -57.58
CA MET A 1 41.26 -29.09 -58.42
C MET A 1 40.19 -28.23 -57.78
N PRO A 2 39.80 -27.09 -58.40
CA PRO A 2 38.73 -26.25 -57.88
C PRO A 2 37.37 -26.93 -58.06
N SER A 3 36.48 -26.74 -57.09
CA SER A 3 35.14 -27.32 -57.02
C SER A 3 34.23 -26.70 -58.09
N PRO A 4 33.36 -27.47 -58.78
CA PRO A 4 32.61 -27.01 -59.95
C PRO A 4 31.41 -26.10 -59.65
N VAL A 5 31.39 -25.44 -58.49
CA VAL A 5 30.36 -24.47 -58.07
C VAL A 5 30.87 -23.03 -58.01
N ASP A 6 32.19 -22.81 -58.17
CA ASP A 6 32.81 -21.48 -58.09
C ASP A 6 32.65 -20.63 -59.37
N ASP A 7 32.22 -21.22 -60.50
CA ASP A 7 32.15 -20.54 -61.80
C ASP A 7 30.80 -19.84 -62.09
N TRP A 8 29.78 -20.02 -61.25
CA TRP A 8 28.41 -19.52 -61.55
C TRP A 8 27.93 -18.39 -60.63
N ILE A 9 28.72 -18.00 -59.62
CA ILE A 9 28.33 -16.93 -58.69
C ILE A 9 29.53 -15.99 -58.49
N ASN A 10 29.41 -14.78 -59.01
CA ASN A 10 30.38 -13.69 -58.82
C ASN A 10 30.79 -13.58 -57.33
N PRO A 11 32.09 -13.57 -56.99
CA PRO A 11 32.58 -13.46 -55.61
C PRO A 11 31.99 -12.28 -54.83
N ALA A 12 31.67 -11.18 -55.53
CA ALA A 12 31.00 -10.02 -54.93
C ALA A 12 29.56 -10.34 -54.48
N VAL A 13 28.84 -11.21 -55.20
CA VAL A 13 27.48 -11.65 -54.86
C VAL A 13 27.52 -12.59 -53.65
N GLN A 14 28.50 -13.50 -53.58
CA GLN A 14 28.72 -14.34 -52.40
C GLN A 14 29.05 -13.50 -51.15
N GLY A 15 29.95 -12.52 -51.29
CA GLY A 15 30.30 -11.59 -50.22
C GLY A 15 29.11 -10.75 -49.75
N ALA A 16 28.28 -10.26 -50.68
CA ALA A 16 27.07 -9.50 -50.34
C ALA A 16 26.02 -10.34 -49.61
N LEU A 17 25.85 -11.61 -49.97
CA LEU A 17 24.92 -12.53 -49.29
C LEU A 17 25.37 -12.85 -47.86
N VAL A 18 26.67 -13.12 -47.66
CA VAL A 18 27.23 -13.34 -46.31
C VAL A 18 27.10 -12.08 -45.47
N ALA A 19 27.42 -10.91 -46.02
CA ALA A 19 27.28 -9.64 -45.33
C ALA A 19 25.81 -9.35 -44.94
N ALA A 20 24.85 -9.61 -45.85
CA ALA A 20 23.43 -9.45 -45.57
C ALA A 20 22.93 -10.41 -44.48
N PHE A 21 23.40 -11.66 -44.48
CA PHE A 21 23.05 -12.65 -43.46
C PHE A 21 23.60 -12.26 -42.08
N VAL A 22 24.86 -11.83 -42.00
CA VAL A 22 25.49 -11.35 -40.76
C VAL A 22 24.79 -10.09 -40.23
N ALA A 23 24.47 -9.14 -41.12
CA ALA A 23 23.74 -7.92 -40.76
C ALA A 23 22.33 -8.24 -40.20
N MET A 24 21.61 -9.17 -40.83
CA MET A 24 20.29 -9.60 -40.38
C MET A 24 20.34 -10.34 -39.03
N GLY A 25 21.31 -11.22 -38.84
CA GLY A 25 21.56 -11.90 -37.56
C GLY A 25 21.94 -10.92 -36.44
N GLY A 26 22.78 -9.92 -36.75
CA GLY A 26 23.18 -8.86 -35.82
C GLY A 26 22.01 -8.01 -35.36
N TRP A 27 21.06 -7.69 -36.26
CA TRP A 27 19.86 -6.92 -35.91
C TRP A 27 18.90 -7.71 -35.01
N ILE A 28 18.73 -9.02 -35.25
CA ILE A 28 17.90 -9.89 -34.42
C ILE A 28 18.52 -10.09 -33.03
N TYR A 29 19.83 -10.29 -32.96
CA TYR A 29 20.57 -10.42 -31.71
C TYR A 29 20.53 -9.12 -30.89
N ASN A 30 20.85 -7.99 -31.53
CA ASN A 30 20.79 -6.67 -30.90
C ASN A 30 19.36 -6.35 -30.45
N GLY A 31 18.34 -6.60 -31.28
CA GLY A 31 16.94 -6.41 -30.91
C GLY A 31 16.51 -7.24 -29.70
N ARG A 32 16.97 -8.50 -29.57
CA ARG A 32 16.72 -9.33 -28.38
C ARG A 32 17.48 -8.84 -27.15
N GLN A 33 18.74 -8.46 -27.30
CA GLN A 33 19.56 -7.92 -26.21
C GLN A 33 18.98 -6.60 -25.69
N ASN A 34 18.58 -5.70 -26.59
CA ASN A 34 17.99 -4.41 -26.27
C ASN A 34 16.62 -4.57 -25.57
N ARG A 35 15.83 -5.57 -25.95
CA ARG A 35 14.58 -5.93 -25.24
C ARG A 35 14.83 -6.45 -23.82
N ARG A 36 15.86 -7.28 -23.62
CA ARG A 36 16.24 -7.77 -22.28
C ARG A 36 16.72 -6.63 -21.37
N MET A 37 17.60 -5.78 -21.88
CA MET A 37 18.07 -4.59 -21.14
C MET A 37 16.91 -3.66 -20.81
N ALA A 38 15.98 -3.42 -21.75
CA ALA A 38 14.79 -2.61 -21.49
C ALA A 38 13.89 -3.21 -20.40
N SER A 39 13.73 -4.54 -20.35
CA SER A 39 12.98 -5.19 -19.27
C SER A 39 13.69 -5.12 -17.91
N GLN A 40 15.02 -5.23 -17.89
CA GLN A 40 15.82 -5.10 -16.67
C GLN A 40 15.74 -3.69 -16.09
N LEU A 41 15.92 -2.68 -16.93
CA LEU A 41 15.80 -1.27 -16.53
C LEU A 41 14.39 -0.94 -16.00
N ARG A 42 13.34 -1.53 -16.57
CA ARG A 42 11.98 -1.38 -16.03
C ARG A 42 11.85 -2.01 -14.66
N ALA A 43 12.36 -3.23 -14.48
CA ALA A 43 12.30 -3.93 -13.20
C ALA A 43 13.08 -3.19 -12.10
N GLU A 44 14.27 -2.67 -12.41
CA GLU A 44 15.07 -1.83 -11.51
C GLU A 44 14.30 -0.57 -11.10
N ARG A 45 13.71 0.15 -12.06
CA ARG A 45 12.88 1.34 -11.77
C ARG A 45 11.71 1.02 -10.86
N VAL A 46 11.00 -0.09 -11.08
CA VAL A 46 9.89 -0.51 -10.20
C VAL A 46 10.41 -0.80 -8.79
N ASN A 47 11.57 -1.46 -8.66
CA ASN A 47 12.16 -1.79 -7.38
C ASN A 47 12.58 -0.52 -6.61
N ASP A 48 13.25 0.42 -7.28
CA ASP A 48 13.66 1.69 -6.69
C ASP A 48 12.46 2.52 -6.25
N LEU A 49 11.41 2.56 -7.07
CA LEU A 49 10.14 3.19 -6.75
C LEU A 49 9.52 2.59 -5.48
N GLN A 50 9.42 1.26 -5.41
CA GLN A 50 8.88 0.56 -4.23
C GLN A 50 9.71 0.83 -2.98
N ARG A 51 11.04 0.88 -3.08
CA ARG A 51 11.93 1.23 -1.97
C ARG A 51 11.71 2.67 -1.50
N ALA A 52 11.55 3.61 -2.44
CA ALA A 52 11.30 5.00 -2.12
C ALA A 52 9.94 5.18 -1.41
N ILE A 53 8.88 4.54 -1.92
CA ILE A 53 7.56 4.53 -1.27
C ILE A 53 7.66 3.89 0.12
N LEU A 54 8.30 2.72 0.24
CA LEU A 54 8.48 2.05 1.53
C LEU A 54 9.20 2.94 2.55
N ALA A 55 10.24 3.67 2.12
CA ALA A 55 10.98 4.59 2.98
C ALA A 55 10.11 5.78 3.44
N GLU A 56 9.31 6.34 2.53
CA GLU A 56 8.37 7.43 2.84
C GLU A 56 7.30 6.98 3.83
N ILE A 57 6.61 5.87 3.55
CA ILE A 57 5.60 5.29 4.44
C ILE A 57 6.21 4.99 5.81
N ARG A 58 7.41 4.38 5.86
CA ARG A 58 8.08 4.08 7.12
C ARG A 58 8.36 5.33 7.94
N ALA A 59 8.85 6.40 7.32
CA ALA A 59 9.13 7.64 8.03
C ALA A 59 7.86 8.24 8.65
N HIS A 60 6.75 8.20 7.93
CA HIS A 60 5.46 8.69 8.41
C HIS A 60 4.82 7.77 9.45
N VAL A 61 4.92 6.44 9.30
CA VAL A 61 4.46 5.49 10.32
C VAL A 61 5.17 5.73 11.65
N VAL A 62 6.49 5.94 11.62
CA VAL A 62 7.25 6.30 12.82
C VAL A 62 6.75 7.63 13.42
N SER A 63 6.40 8.63 12.60
CA SER A 63 5.80 9.88 13.09
C SER A 63 4.48 9.62 13.83
N LEU A 64 3.57 8.83 13.22
CA LEU A 64 2.27 8.49 13.80
C LEU A 64 2.41 7.71 15.12
N GLU A 65 3.37 6.78 15.19
CA GLU A 65 3.65 6.01 16.43
C GLU A 65 4.06 6.92 17.58
N HIS A 66 4.89 7.93 17.32
CA HIS A 66 5.30 8.90 18.35
C HIS A 66 4.18 9.86 18.76
N GLN A 67 3.15 10.01 17.92
CA GLN A 67 2.01 10.88 18.19
C GLN A 67 0.83 10.15 18.85
N GLN A 68 0.92 8.83 19.03
CA GLN A 68 -0.14 8.08 19.69
C GLN A 68 -0.34 8.59 21.13
N LEU A 69 -1.56 9.04 21.40
CA LEU A 69 -2.00 9.44 22.73
C LEU A 69 -2.57 8.22 23.44
N SER A 70 -2.30 8.09 24.73
CA SER A 70 -3.04 7.13 25.55
C SER A 70 -4.52 7.50 25.61
N LEU A 71 -5.39 6.53 25.87
CA LEU A 71 -6.85 6.78 26.02
C LEU A 71 -7.15 7.93 27.00
N LYS A 72 -6.38 8.03 28.09
CA LYS A 72 -6.55 9.12 29.07
C LYS A 72 -6.17 10.48 28.49
N GLU A 73 -5.08 10.55 27.73
CA GLU A 73 -4.62 11.78 27.08
C GLU A 73 -5.56 12.21 25.96
N SER A 74 -6.06 11.27 25.16
CA SER A 74 -7.08 11.49 24.13
C SER A 74 -8.35 12.08 24.74
N HIS A 75 -8.88 11.46 25.80
CA HIS A 75 -10.06 11.96 26.50
C HIS A 75 -9.82 13.37 27.09
N ALA A 76 -8.67 13.60 27.72
CA ALA A 76 -8.33 14.91 28.26
C ALA A 76 -8.21 15.98 27.17
N LEU A 77 -7.66 15.64 26.00
CA LEU A 77 -7.58 16.54 24.86
C LEU A 77 -8.97 16.88 24.32
N ILE A 78 -9.84 15.88 24.13
CA ILE A 78 -11.22 16.06 23.66
C ILE A 78 -12.00 16.94 24.64
N GLU A 79 -11.92 16.69 25.94
CA GLU A 79 -12.61 17.49 26.95
C GLU A 79 -12.12 18.94 26.99
N ARG A 80 -10.81 19.18 26.79
CA ARG A 80 -10.28 20.55 26.66
C ARG A 80 -10.83 21.28 25.43
N VAL A 81 -10.94 20.59 24.29
CA VAL A 81 -11.56 21.18 23.08
C VAL A 81 -13.04 21.44 23.34
N ARG A 82 -13.74 20.48 23.96
CA ARG A 82 -15.17 20.55 24.29
C ARG A 82 -15.50 21.73 25.22
N ALA A 83 -14.63 22.01 26.19
CA ALA A 83 -14.76 23.14 27.10
C ALA A 83 -14.64 24.51 26.41
N GLY A 84 -14.12 24.55 25.18
CA GLY A 84 -13.96 25.76 24.39
C GLY A 84 -12.72 26.59 24.76
N GLY A 85 -12.37 27.55 23.89
CA GLY A 85 -11.20 28.42 24.09
C GLY A 85 -9.84 27.74 23.84
N TYR A 86 -9.83 26.46 23.47
CA TYR A 86 -8.65 25.70 23.09
C TYR A 86 -8.74 25.25 21.64
N ILE A 87 -7.75 25.63 20.82
CA ILE A 87 -7.63 25.18 19.43
C ILE A 87 -6.53 24.12 19.41
N PRO A 88 -6.84 22.86 19.08
CA PRO A 88 -5.83 21.81 19.06
C PRO A 88 -4.82 22.08 17.94
N SER A 89 -3.54 22.00 18.26
CA SER A 89 -2.48 21.99 17.26
C SER A 89 -2.37 20.58 16.68
N ILE A 90 -3.02 20.37 15.55
CA ILE A 90 -2.88 19.12 14.77
C ILE A 90 -1.73 19.33 13.79
N PRO A 91 -0.64 18.53 13.85
CA PRO A 91 0.43 18.61 12.88
C PRO A 91 -0.10 18.42 11.45
N SER A 92 0.31 19.30 10.53
CA SER A 92 0.09 19.09 9.09
C SER A 92 1.25 18.25 8.57
N GLU A 93 1.00 16.98 8.28
CA GLU A 93 2.01 16.06 7.75
C GLU A 93 2.03 16.09 6.22
N ALA A 94 2.79 17.03 5.64
CA ALA A 94 3.07 17.05 4.20
C ALA A 94 4.19 16.06 3.83
N ASN A 95 3.96 14.76 4.06
CA ASN A 95 4.96 13.69 3.94
C ASN A 95 4.67 12.71 2.78
N ASP A 96 4.00 13.15 1.71
CA ASP A 96 3.65 12.33 0.54
C ASP A 96 4.36 12.76 -0.75
N ARG A 97 5.56 13.34 -0.64
CA ARG A 97 6.29 13.95 -1.78
C ARG A 97 6.67 12.92 -2.84
N ILE A 98 7.14 11.75 -2.43
CA ILE A 98 7.48 10.65 -3.32
C ILE A 98 6.22 10.11 -3.94
N PHE A 99 5.18 9.80 -3.14
CA PHE A 99 3.92 9.28 -3.67
C PHE A 99 3.27 10.23 -4.68
N ARG A 100 3.19 11.53 -4.39
CA ARG A 100 2.65 12.52 -5.34
C ARG A 100 3.44 12.60 -6.64
N ALA A 101 4.76 12.43 -6.57
CA ALA A 101 5.60 12.44 -7.77
C ALA A 101 5.38 11.20 -8.66
N VAL A 102 4.91 10.10 -8.10
CA VAL A 102 4.89 8.79 -8.77
C VAL A 102 3.48 8.21 -8.97
N ILE A 103 2.45 8.86 -8.40
CA ILE A 103 1.05 8.42 -8.50
C ILE A 103 0.55 8.31 -9.95
N ALA A 104 1.06 9.17 -10.85
CA ALA A 104 0.76 9.09 -12.28
C ALA A 104 1.27 7.77 -12.91
N GLU A 105 2.30 7.18 -12.32
CA GLU A 105 2.93 5.92 -12.74
C GLU A 105 2.52 4.75 -11.84
N ILE A 106 1.47 4.89 -11.01
CA ILE A 106 1.09 3.83 -10.05
C ILE A 106 0.72 2.51 -10.73
N HIS A 107 0.26 2.56 -11.98
CA HIS A 107 -0.03 1.40 -12.82
C HIS A 107 1.20 0.52 -13.13
N VAL A 108 2.40 1.00 -12.83
CA VAL A 108 3.67 0.26 -12.94
C VAL A 108 3.90 -0.64 -11.73
N LEU A 109 3.23 -0.37 -10.60
CA LEU A 109 3.30 -1.24 -9.41
C LEU A 109 2.53 -2.55 -9.63
N PRO A 110 2.95 -3.65 -8.99
CA PRO A 110 2.17 -4.89 -8.95
C PRO A 110 0.80 -4.66 -8.33
N ALA A 111 -0.23 -5.33 -8.85
CA ALA A 111 -1.62 -5.15 -8.41
C ALA A 111 -1.80 -5.29 -6.89
N LEU A 112 -1.18 -6.31 -6.28
CA LEU A 112 -1.26 -6.56 -4.83
C LEU A 112 -0.61 -5.47 -3.97
N VAL A 113 0.21 -4.60 -4.56
CA VAL A 113 0.89 -3.48 -3.86
C VAL A 113 0.09 -2.19 -4.00
N ILE A 114 -0.65 -2.02 -5.10
CA ILE A 114 -1.38 -0.78 -5.39
C ILE A 114 -2.37 -0.47 -4.28
N ASP A 115 -3.24 -1.42 -3.94
CA ASP A 115 -4.33 -1.16 -2.99
C ASP A 115 -3.84 -0.77 -1.58
N PRO A 116 -2.90 -1.50 -0.93
CA PRO A 116 -2.37 -1.10 0.37
C PRO A 116 -1.77 0.31 0.37
N VAL A 117 -1.02 0.65 -0.67
CA VAL A 117 -0.39 1.97 -0.82
C VAL A 117 -1.45 3.05 -1.01
N VAL A 118 -2.41 2.83 -1.90
CA VAL A 118 -3.48 3.81 -2.18
C VAL A 118 -4.36 4.04 -0.95
N ILE A 119 -4.74 2.98 -0.24
CA ILE A 119 -5.53 3.09 1.00
C ILE A 119 -4.79 3.97 2.01
N TYR A 120 -3.51 3.69 2.26
CA TYR A 120 -2.72 4.46 3.20
C TYR A 120 -2.70 5.96 2.85
N TYR A 121 -2.31 6.32 1.62
CA TYR A 121 -2.25 7.74 1.22
C TYR A 121 -3.64 8.39 1.12
N ARG A 122 -4.69 7.62 0.85
CA ARG A 122 -6.07 8.11 0.89
C ARG A 122 -6.47 8.50 2.31
N LEU A 123 -6.13 7.68 3.32
CA LEU A 123 -6.40 8.00 4.72
C LEU A 123 -5.67 9.27 5.15
N LEU A 124 -4.40 9.44 4.77
CA LEU A 124 -3.65 10.67 5.05
C LEU A 124 -4.32 11.92 4.44
N ALA A 125 -4.79 11.83 3.20
CA ALA A 125 -5.50 12.95 2.56
C ALA A 125 -6.82 13.30 3.28
N VAL A 126 -7.54 12.31 3.80
CA VAL A 126 -8.75 12.53 4.61
C VAL A 126 -8.39 13.13 5.97
N MET A 127 -7.33 12.65 6.62
CA MET A 127 -6.84 13.20 7.90
C MET A 127 -6.45 14.67 7.76
N GLU A 128 -5.75 15.05 6.69
CA GLU A 128 -5.35 16.44 6.44
C GLU A 128 -6.56 17.36 6.30
N ALA A 129 -7.57 16.94 5.52
CA ALA A 129 -8.82 17.68 5.39
C ALA A 129 -9.56 17.81 6.72
N LEU A 130 -9.66 16.71 7.47
CA LEU A 130 -10.32 16.68 8.77
C LEU A 130 -9.60 17.54 9.81
N ALA A 131 -8.27 17.54 9.82
CA ALA A 131 -7.46 18.39 10.70
C ALA A 131 -7.76 19.88 10.47
N ALA A 132 -7.84 20.30 9.20
CA ALA A 132 -8.20 21.67 8.85
C ALA A 132 -9.63 22.01 9.32
N ASP A 133 -10.58 21.08 9.15
CA ASP A 133 -11.96 21.27 9.59
C ASP A 133 -12.08 21.34 11.13
N VAL A 134 -11.34 20.52 11.88
CA VAL A 134 -11.28 20.59 13.35
C VAL A 134 -10.77 21.95 13.81
N GLN A 135 -9.68 22.46 13.21
CA GLN A 135 -9.13 23.77 13.55
C GLN A 135 -10.13 24.91 13.25
N ASN A 136 -10.87 24.79 12.15
CA ASN A 136 -11.90 25.76 11.77
C ASN A 136 -13.13 25.69 12.70
N ALA A 137 -13.57 24.48 13.05
CA ALA A 137 -14.67 24.25 13.98
C ALA A 137 -14.33 24.75 15.37
N ALA A 138 -13.12 24.53 15.87
CA ALA A 138 -12.70 24.93 17.22
C ALA A 138 -12.82 26.44 17.48
N ARG A 139 -12.83 27.27 16.42
CA ARG A 139 -13.03 28.72 16.51
C ARG A 139 -14.49 29.15 16.63
N LYS A 140 -15.44 28.30 16.24
CA LYS A 140 -16.87 28.65 16.07
C LYS A 140 -17.80 27.76 16.90
N ASP A 141 -17.47 26.49 17.01
CA ASP A 141 -18.29 25.44 17.61
C ASP A 141 -17.37 24.38 18.27
N ALA A 142 -17.18 24.55 19.57
CA ALA A 142 -16.31 23.69 20.39
C ALA A 142 -16.84 22.25 20.51
N LEU A 143 -18.16 22.07 20.55
CA LEU A 143 -18.78 20.74 20.64
C LEU A 143 -18.53 19.96 19.36
N ARG A 144 -18.81 20.58 18.20
CA ARG A 144 -18.52 19.98 16.90
C ARG A 144 -17.03 19.69 16.72
N ALA A 145 -16.16 20.60 17.15
CA ALA A 145 -14.72 20.39 17.07
C ALA A 145 -14.25 19.19 17.91
N ALA A 146 -14.84 18.97 19.09
CA ALA A 146 -14.52 17.83 19.94
C ALA A 146 -14.97 16.50 19.32
N ASP A 147 -16.14 16.47 18.69
CA ASP A 147 -16.64 15.27 18.00
C ASP A 147 -15.77 14.96 16.77
N MET A 148 -15.43 15.97 15.95
CA MET A 148 -14.54 15.82 14.80
C MET A 148 -13.10 15.43 15.19
N LEU A 149 -12.61 15.90 16.35
CA LEU A 149 -11.32 15.48 16.89
C LEU A 149 -11.34 14.00 17.29
N THR A 150 -12.47 13.49 17.78
CA THR A 150 -12.63 12.06 18.09
C THR A 150 -12.48 11.23 16.82
N ASP A 151 -13.16 11.63 15.73
CA ASP A 151 -13.04 10.99 14.43
C ASP A 151 -11.61 11.07 13.88
N TYR A 152 -10.93 12.21 14.07
CA TYR A 152 -9.52 12.37 13.67
C TYR A 152 -8.59 11.39 14.38
N LEU A 153 -8.76 11.19 15.70
CA LEU A 153 -7.93 10.27 16.46
C LEU A 153 -8.16 8.81 16.03
N LEU A 154 -9.41 8.41 15.79
CA LEU A 154 -9.74 7.10 15.24
C LEU A 154 -9.11 6.89 13.85
N LEU A 155 -9.22 7.89 12.98
CA LEU A 155 -8.63 7.83 11.64
C LEU A 155 -7.09 7.77 11.68
N SER A 156 -6.47 8.41 12.67
CA SER A 156 -5.02 8.33 12.88
C SER A 156 -4.56 6.92 13.26
N GLU A 157 -5.36 6.17 14.02
CA GLU A 157 -5.08 4.77 14.33
C GLU A 157 -5.23 3.90 13.07
N GLU A 158 -6.30 4.10 12.30
CA GLU A 158 -6.52 3.39 11.04
C GLU A 158 -5.41 3.66 10.01
N ALA A 159 -4.94 4.90 9.89
CA ALA A 159 -3.83 5.27 9.02
C ALA A 159 -2.51 4.61 9.44
N LEU A 160 -2.27 4.47 10.75
CA LEU A 160 -1.10 3.77 11.27
C LEU A 160 -1.14 2.27 10.89
N GLU A 161 -2.29 1.63 11.06
CA GLU A 161 -2.49 0.23 10.68
C GLU A 161 -2.32 0.02 9.18
N ALA A 162 -2.96 0.86 8.36
CA ALA A 162 -2.81 0.82 6.91
C ALA A 162 -1.35 1.02 6.47
N GLY A 163 -0.62 1.94 7.11
CA GLY A 163 0.80 2.19 6.82
C GLY A 163 1.67 0.98 7.17
N ARG A 164 1.45 0.34 8.33
CA ARG A 164 2.14 -0.90 8.71
C ARG A 164 1.83 -2.03 7.73
N TYR A 165 0.57 -2.19 7.32
CA TYR A 165 0.18 -3.18 6.32
C TYR A 165 0.86 -2.94 4.97
N ALA A 166 0.86 -1.70 4.47
CA ALA A 166 1.56 -1.34 3.25
C ALA A 166 3.06 -1.62 3.33
N MET A 167 3.71 -1.34 4.48
CA MET A 167 5.12 -1.66 4.70
C MET A 167 5.41 -3.16 4.62
N VAL A 168 4.54 -3.99 5.19
CA VAL A 168 4.67 -5.46 5.15
C VAL A 168 4.57 -5.96 3.71
N ILE A 169 3.56 -5.52 2.96
CA ILE A 169 3.35 -5.93 1.57
C ILE A 169 4.49 -5.47 0.66
N LEU A 170 4.92 -4.21 0.78
CA LEU A 170 6.06 -3.68 0.02
C LEU A 170 7.36 -4.43 0.34
N SER A 171 7.60 -4.76 1.61
CA SER A 171 8.78 -5.52 2.02
C SER A 171 8.75 -6.95 1.47
N ALA A 172 7.59 -7.62 1.51
CA ALA A 172 7.41 -8.94 0.90
C ALA A 172 7.66 -8.90 -0.62
N GLN A 173 7.10 -7.90 -1.30
CA GLN A 173 7.32 -7.70 -2.75
C GLN A 173 8.79 -7.50 -3.09
N LEU A 174 9.51 -6.69 -2.32
CA LEU A 174 10.93 -6.40 -2.57
C LEU A 174 11.84 -7.61 -2.31
N ASN A 175 11.47 -8.49 -1.39
CA ASN A 175 12.29 -9.63 -0.97
C ASN A 175 12.00 -10.91 -1.77
N GLY A 176 10.74 -11.15 -2.16
CA GLY A 176 10.33 -12.39 -2.82
C GLY A 176 9.24 -12.24 -3.89
N GLY A 177 8.91 -11.00 -4.26
CA GLY A 177 7.91 -10.71 -5.28
C GLY A 177 6.50 -11.15 -4.88
N VAL A 178 5.68 -11.43 -5.90
CA VAL A 178 4.27 -11.76 -5.73
C VAL A 178 4.06 -13.03 -4.89
N ALA A 179 4.90 -14.05 -5.11
CA ALA A 179 4.81 -15.31 -4.36
C ALA A 179 5.00 -15.12 -2.85
N ALA A 180 5.85 -14.17 -2.44
CA ALA A 180 6.03 -13.86 -1.02
C ALA A 180 4.83 -13.12 -0.42
N ILE A 181 4.13 -12.29 -1.21
CA ILE A 181 2.86 -11.68 -0.78
C ILE A 181 1.78 -12.76 -0.64
N GLU A 182 1.64 -13.64 -1.64
CA GLU A 182 0.63 -14.70 -1.62
C GLU A 182 0.81 -15.62 -0.41
N ALA A 183 2.04 -16.09 -0.15
CA ALA A 183 2.33 -16.89 1.03
C ALA A 183 1.97 -16.18 2.35
N LEU A 184 2.21 -14.86 2.43
CA LEU A 184 1.87 -14.05 3.60
C LEU A 184 0.35 -13.93 3.78
N LEU A 185 -0.40 -13.73 2.69
CA LEU A 185 -1.86 -13.63 2.73
C LEU A 185 -2.51 -14.98 3.06
N ASP A 186 -1.94 -16.08 2.56
CA ASP A 186 -2.39 -17.43 2.88
C ASP A 186 -2.18 -17.73 4.37
N GLU A 187 -1.00 -17.44 4.91
CA GLU A 187 -0.69 -17.61 6.34
C GLU A 187 -1.65 -16.77 7.22
N ALA A 188 -1.91 -15.52 6.84
CA ALA A 188 -2.84 -14.65 7.56
C ALA A 188 -4.28 -15.21 7.53
N SER A 189 -4.71 -15.77 6.39
CA SER A 189 -6.04 -16.36 6.22
C SER A 189 -6.20 -17.63 7.06
N GLU A 190 -5.17 -18.48 7.11
CA GLU A 190 -5.16 -19.69 7.95
C GLU A 190 -5.20 -19.34 9.45
N ALA A 191 -4.39 -18.36 9.87
CA ALA A 191 -4.38 -17.89 11.26
C ALA A 191 -5.74 -17.34 11.67
N GLU A 192 -6.41 -16.60 10.79
CA GLU A 192 -7.75 -16.06 11.05
C GLU A 192 -8.80 -17.18 11.14
N ALA A 193 -8.78 -18.13 10.20
CA ALA A 193 -9.66 -19.29 10.24
C ALA A 193 -9.48 -20.10 11.54
N ALA A 194 -8.24 -20.25 12.02
CA ALA A 194 -7.94 -20.91 13.28
C ALA A 194 -8.49 -20.13 14.49
N ARG A 195 -8.34 -18.80 14.51
CA ARG A 195 -8.91 -17.94 15.56
C ARG A 195 -10.43 -18.05 15.61
N ILE A 196 -11.09 -17.91 14.47
CA ILE A 196 -12.54 -18.05 14.33
C ILE A 196 -13.00 -19.44 14.81
N THR A 197 -12.30 -20.49 14.40
CA THR A 197 -12.62 -21.87 14.83
C THR A 197 -12.50 -22.04 16.35
N ALA A 198 -11.52 -21.39 16.98
CA ALA A 198 -11.33 -21.43 18.42
C ALA A 198 -12.38 -20.61 19.20
N SER A 199 -12.83 -19.46 18.68
CA SER A 199 -13.77 -18.57 19.38
C SER A 199 -15.25 -18.90 19.14
N LEU A 200 -15.59 -19.38 17.93
CA LEU A 200 -16.97 -19.67 17.50
C LEU A 200 -17.79 -20.50 18.50
N PRO A 201 -17.28 -21.62 19.08
CA PRO A 201 -18.07 -22.41 20.01
C PRO A 201 -18.53 -21.61 21.24
N GLY A 202 -17.67 -20.74 21.77
CA GLY A 202 -18.00 -19.87 22.91
C GLY A 202 -19.02 -18.80 22.54
N GLU A 203 -18.81 -18.14 21.40
CA GLU A 203 -19.72 -17.11 20.88
C GLU A 203 -21.14 -17.65 20.64
N LEU A 204 -21.25 -18.88 20.11
CA LEU A 204 -22.54 -19.54 19.88
C LEU A 204 -23.26 -19.87 21.19
N VAL A 205 -22.53 -20.24 22.25
CA VAL A 205 -23.10 -20.47 23.58
C VAL A 205 -23.65 -19.17 24.16
N GLU A 206 -22.88 -18.09 24.12
CA GLU A 206 -23.32 -16.78 24.60
C GLU A 206 -24.53 -16.26 23.81
N LEU A 207 -24.55 -16.44 22.49
CA LEU A 207 -25.67 -16.06 21.64
C LEU A 207 -26.94 -16.83 22.03
N ARG A 208 -26.82 -18.14 22.26
CA ARG A 208 -27.93 -19.00 22.71
C ARG A 208 -28.48 -18.53 24.06
N GLU A 209 -27.63 -18.22 25.01
CA GLU A 209 -28.04 -17.72 26.32
C GLU A 209 -28.77 -16.37 26.24
N ARG A 210 -28.26 -15.44 25.42
CA ARG A 210 -28.91 -14.15 25.17
C ARG A 210 -30.29 -14.30 24.54
N LEU A 211 -30.46 -15.23 23.59
CA LEU A 211 -31.74 -15.50 22.95
C LEU A 211 -32.76 -16.11 23.94
N ASN A 212 -32.32 -17.07 24.76
CA ASN A 212 -33.17 -17.67 25.79
C ASN A 212 -33.67 -16.64 26.80
N LYS A 213 -32.79 -15.75 27.29
CA LYS A 213 -33.16 -14.67 28.22
C LYS A 213 -34.17 -13.69 27.60
N ARG A 214 -34.01 -13.35 26.32
CA ARG A 214 -34.94 -12.44 25.63
C ARG A 214 -36.31 -13.09 25.37
N SER A 215 -36.36 -14.42 25.26
CA SER A 215 -37.59 -15.18 25.10
C SER A 215 -38.36 -15.32 26.42
N SER A 216 -37.68 -15.47 27.54
CA SER A 216 -38.33 -15.52 28.86
C SER A 216 -38.95 -14.17 29.23
N ASP A 217 -38.23 -13.06 29.03
CA ASP A 217 -38.72 -11.70 29.33
C ASP A 217 -39.97 -11.31 28.52
N ARG A 218 -40.23 -11.99 27.39
CA ARG A 218 -41.40 -11.77 26.53
C ARG A 218 -42.60 -12.65 26.87
N SER A 219 -42.39 -13.73 27.62
CA SER A 219 -43.43 -14.67 28.02
C SER A 219 -44.08 -14.30 29.37
N ASP A 220 -43.44 -13.38 30.11
CA ASP A 220 -43.89 -12.86 31.41
C ASP A 220 -44.66 -11.52 31.32
N LEU A 221 -45.05 -11.11 30.09
CA LEU A 221 -45.92 -9.95 29.78
C LEU A 221 -47.26 -10.43 29.20
#